data_AF-I9N8G3-F1
#
_entry.id   AF-I9N8G3-F1
#
_cell.length_a   1.000
_cell.length_b   1.000
_cell.length_c   1.000
_cell.angle_alpha   90.00
_cell.angle_beta   90.00
_cell.angle_gamma   90.00
#
_symmetry.space_group_name_H-M   'P 1'
#
loop_
_entity.id
_entity.type
_entity.pdbx_description
1 polymer ?
#
loop_
_entity_poly.entity_id
_entity_poly.type
_entity_poly.pdbx_seq_one_letter_code
_entity_poly.pdbx_strand_id
1 'polypeptide(L)'
;MGIIVWCVLFAIVIFFAFVVTRMAAQNKEDGLHDTGLAIIEFGRAFPNEAIRQLQATEHGQAIFVRLHDNKAGFMRNMSRHFACHLIEPGRVRVVSSQTGRGLVIDFLDAPHHNGDFEFASAKESAEVALWLLGNYIAEPDKDLPSDHISAANKH
;
A
#
# COMPACT_ATOMS: atom_id res chain seq x y z
N MET A 1 37.99 37.78 4.23
CA MET A 1 38.07 36.42 3.64
C MET A 1 37.12 35.43 4.32
N GLY A 2 37.13 35.26 5.65
CA GLY A 2 36.28 34.25 6.32
C GLY A 2 34.76 34.47 6.22
N ILE A 3 34.29 35.71 6.31
CA ILE A 3 32.85 36.03 6.23
C ILE A 3 32.25 35.70 4.86
N ILE A 4 32.97 35.99 3.78
CA ILE A 4 32.53 35.71 2.40
C ILE A 4 32.39 34.20 2.20
N VAL A 5 33.36 33.41 2.68
CA VAL A 5 33.30 31.94 2.61
C VAL A 5 32.10 31.40 3.40
N TRP A 6 31.85 31.93 4.59
CA TRP A 6 30.70 31.54 5.40
C TRP A 6 29.36 31.88 4.75
N CYS A 7 29.23 33.06 4.13
CA CYS A 7 28.03 33.46 3.40
C CYS A 7 27.76 32.55 2.19
N VAL A 8 28.79 32.19 1.43
CA VAL A 8 28.65 31.28 0.28
C VAL A 8 28.23 29.88 0.75
N LEU A 9 28.83 29.39 1.83
CA LEU A 9 28.51 28.07 2.38
C LEU A 9 27.07 28.03 2.91
N PHE A 10 26.63 29.09 3.59
CA PHE A 10 25.25 29.22 4.05
C PHE A 10 24.23 29.29 2.90
N ALA A 11 24.56 30.02 1.83
CA ALA A 11 23.72 30.08 0.62
C ALA A 11 23.57 28.71 -0.05
N ILE A 12 24.65 27.92 -0.13
CA ILE A 12 24.59 26.56 -0.68
C ILE A 12 23.72 25.65 0.19
N VAL A 13 23.84 25.73 1.51
CA VAL A 13 23.02 24.93 2.44
C VAL A 13 21.53 25.30 2.31
N ILE A 14 21.19 26.58 2.25
CA ILE A 14 19.80 27.04 2.05
C ILE A 14 19.28 26.54 0.69
N PHE A 15 20.09 26.65 -0.36
CA PHE A 15 19.70 26.20 -1.69
C PHE A 15 19.42 24.68 -1.70
N PHE A 16 20.28 23.87 -1.10
CA PHE A 16 20.05 22.43 -0.97
C PHE A 16 18.79 22.12 -0.16
N ALA A 17 18.59 22.78 0.99
CA ALA A 17 17.40 22.59 1.82
C ALA A 17 16.13 22.95 1.04
N PHE A 18 16.17 24.02 0.25
CA PHE A 18 15.07 24.44 -0.61
C PHE A 18 14.78 23.42 -1.71
N VAL A 19 15.80 22.92 -2.42
CA VAL A 19 15.63 21.91 -3.48
C VAL A 19 15.06 20.62 -2.92
N VAL A 20 15.57 20.13 -1.79
CA VAL A 20 15.06 18.91 -1.14
C VAL A 20 13.61 19.08 -0.72
N THR A 21 13.26 20.22 -0.13
CA THR A 21 11.88 20.51 0.30
C THR A 21 10.95 20.67 -0.89
N ARG A 22 11.42 21.31 -1.99
CA ARG A 22 10.65 21.47 -3.21
C ARG A 22 10.37 20.14 -3.91
N MET A 23 11.36 19.25 -4.01
CA MET A 23 11.18 17.90 -4.58
C MET A 23 10.24 17.05 -3.71
N ALA A 24 10.39 17.12 -2.37
CA ALA A 24 9.48 16.42 -1.46
C ALA A 24 8.03 16.90 -1.58
N ALA A 25 7.83 18.20 -1.83
CA ALA A 25 6.50 18.77 -2.07
C ALA A 25 5.91 18.32 -3.41
N GLN A 26 6.69 18.33 -4.50
CA GLN A 26 6.23 17.93 -5.83
C GLN A 26 5.81 16.45 -5.90
N ASN A 27 6.61 15.55 -5.32
CA ASN A 27 6.27 14.11 -5.28
C ASN A 27 4.94 13.84 -4.55
N LYS A 28 4.60 14.67 -3.56
CA LYS A 28 3.36 14.53 -2.80
C LYS A 28 2.14 15.00 -3.60
N GLU A 29 2.27 16.09 -4.36
CA GLU A 29 1.20 16.62 -5.21
C GLU A 29 0.86 15.67 -6.36
N ASP A 30 1.87 15.10 -7.02
CA ASP A 30 1.68 14.12 -8.10
C ASP A 30 1.04 12.82 -7.57
N GLY A 31 1.54 12.30 -6.43
CA GLY A 31 0.96 11.10 -5.81
C GLY A 31 -0.49 11.30 -5.32
N LEU A 32 -0.84 12.50 -4.85
CA LEU A 32 -2.22 12.85 -4.46
C LEU A 32 -3.15 12.90 -5.68
N HIS A 33 -2.68 13.48 -6.79
CA HIS A 33 -3.44 13.56 -8.02
C HIS A 33 -3.70 12.16 -8.61
N ASP A 34 -2.67 11.31 -8.63
CA ASP A 34 -2.77 9.93 -9.10
C ASP A 34 -3.66 9.06 -8.20
N THR A 35 -3.63 9.30 -6.89
CA THR A 35 -4.53 8.63 -5.93
C THR A 35 -5.99 9.04 -6.15
N GLY A 36 -6.25 10.33 -6.43
CA GLY A 36 -7.59 10.82 -6.74
C GLY A 36 -8.18 10.21 -8.01
N LEU A 37 -7.37 10.09 -9.06
CA LEU A 37 -7.77 9.43 -10.30
C LEU A 37 -7.99 7.92 -10.09
N ALA A 38 -7.15 7.27 -9.29
CA ALA A 38 -7.28 5.86 -8.93
C ALA A 38 -8.61 5.57 -8.22
N ILE A 39 -9.07 6.43 -7.31
CA ILE A 39 -10.38 6.28 -6.64
C ILE A 39 -11.52 6.23 -7.67
N ILE A 40 -11.51 7.15 -8.64
CA ILE A 40 -12.56 7.24 -9.65
C ILE A 40 -12.53 6.02 -10.57
N GLU A 41 -11.34 5.59 -11.00
CA GLU A 41 -11.18 4.45 -11.90
C GLU A 41 -11.57 3.14 -11.20
N PHE A 42 -11.20 2.97 -9.92
CA PHE A 42 -11.59 1.80 -9.13
C PHE A 42 -13.09 1.75 -8.89
N GLY A 43 -13.69 2.87 -8.48
CA GLY A 43 -15.13 2.96 -8.28
C GLY A 43 -15.92 2.74 -9.59
N ARG A 44 -15.35 3.07 -10.75
CA ARG A 44 -15.93 2.73 -12.05
C ARG A 44 -15.84 1.23 -12.34
N ALA A 45 -14.70 0.60 -12.05
CA ALA A 45 -14.49 -0.83 -12.29
C ALA A 45 -15.31 -1.72 -11.32
N PHE A 46 -15.47 -1.29 -10.07
CA PHE A 46 -16.18 -2.00 -9.02
C PHE A 46 -17.20 -1.09 -8.31
N PRO A 47 -18.33 -0.75 -8.98
CA PRO A 47 -19.29 0.25 -8.47
C PRO A 47 -20.02 -0.17 -7.19
N ASN A 48 -20.06 -1.47 -6.90
CA ASN A 48 -20.72 -2.01 -5.71
C ASN A 48 -19.79 -2.08 -4.49
N GLU A 49 -18.49 -1.83 -4.66
CA GLU A 49 -17.50 -1.94 -3.59
C GLU A 49 -17.14 -0.55 -3.05
N ALA A 50 -17.37 -0.30 -1.77
CA ALA A 50 -17.06 0.98 -1.15
C ALA A 50 -15.60 1.04 -0.69
N ILE A 51 -14.88 2.07 -1.13
CA ILE A 51 -13.47 2.31 -0.76
C ILE A 51 -13.42 2.96 0.62
N ARG A 52 -12.72 2.33 1.57
CA ARG A 52 -12.51 2.86 2.92
C ARG A 52 -11.17 3.56 3.09
N GLN A 53 -10.12 2.98 2.53
CA GLN A 53 -8.75 3.48 2.70
C GLN A 53 -7.91 3.12 1.48
N LEU A 54 -6.91 3.94 1.15
CA LEU A 54 -5.96 3.71 0.06
C LEU A 54 -4.55 3.90 0.58
N GLN A 55 -3.63 3.08 0.10
CA GLN A 55 -2.20 3.20 0.37
C GLN A 55 -1.42 3.07 -0.93
N ALA A 56 -0.75 4.15 -1.35
CA ALA A 56 0.14 4.15 -2.50
C ALA A 56 1.55 3.71 -2.09
N THR A 57 2.27 3.07 -3.01
CA THR A 57 3.70 2.77 -2.86
C THR A 57 4.54 4.03 -3.02
N GLU A 58 5.78 4.04 -2.50
CA GLU A 58 6.71 5.17 -2.58
C GLU A 58 6.95 5.60 -4.03
N HIS A 59 6.93 4.64 -4.96
CA HIS A 59 7.12 4.88 -6.40
C HIS A 59 5.83 5.26 -7.15
N GLY A 60 4.67 5.29 -6.48
CA GLY A 60 3.37 5.62 -7.10
C GLY A 60 2.88 4.62 -8.16
N GLN A 61 3.58 3.50 -8.33
CA GLN A 61 3.26 2.52 -9.38
C GLN A 61 2.12 1.58 -8.96
N ALA A 62 1.88 1.42 -7.67
CA ALA A 62 0.85 0.55 -7.14
C ALA A 62 0.11 1.22 -5.98
N ILE A 63 -1.18 0.95 -5.90
CA ILE A 63 -2.07 1.47 -4.88
C ILE A 63 -2.87 0.28 -4.34
N PHE A 64 -2.77 0.06 -3.04
CA PHE A 64 -3.58 -0.92 -2.32
C PHE A 64 -4.83 -0.23 -1.81
N VAL A 65 -5.97 -0.89 -2.00
CA VAL A 65 -7.28 -0.36 -1.66
C VAL A 65 -7.88 -1.24 -0.58
N ARG A 66 -8.26 -0.66 0.54
CA ARG A 66 -9.11 -1.34 1.53
C ARG A 66 -10.56 -1.06 1.19
N LEU A 67 -11.32 -2.12 0.99
CA LEU A 67 -12.74 -2.03 0.68
C LEU A 67 -13.59 -2.31 1.92
N HIS A 68 -14.89 -2.21 1.71
CA HIS A 68 -15.90 -2.66 2.66
C HIS A 68 -15.78 -4.18 2.91
N ASP A 69 -16.27 -4.66 4.06
CA ASP A 69 -16.28 -6.10 4.43
C ASP A 69 -14.90 -6.78 4.56
N ASN A 70 -13.84 -6.00 4.84
CA ASN A 70 -12.44 -6.47 4.95
C ASN A 70 -11.87 -7.06 3.65
N LYS A 71 -12.48 -6.76 2.50
CA LYS A 71 -11.88 -7.07 1.20
C LYS A 71 -10.73 -6.12 0.91
N ALA A 72 -9.76 -6.60 0.15
CA ALA A 72 -8.64 -5.81 -0.34
C ALA A 72 -8.70 -5.75 -1.88
N GLY A 73 -8.39 -4.59 -2.42
CA GLY A 73 -8.19 -4.35 -3.83
C GLY A 73 -6.74 -3.94 -4.10
N PHE A 74 -6.32 -4.15 -5.33
CA PHE A 74 -5.02 -3.76 -5.84
C PHE A 74 -5.22 -2.95 -7.12
N MET A 75 -4.44 -1.89 -7.26
CA MET A 75 -4.39 -1.11 -8.47
C MET A 75 -2.95 -0.91 -8.88
N ARG A 76 -2.67 -1.07 -10.17
CA ARG A 76 -1.35 -0.77 -10.73
C ARG A 76 -1.46 0.27 -11.82
N ASN A 77 -0.62 1.29 -11.74
CA ASN A 77 -0.47 2.26 -12.80
C ASN A 77 0.28 1.62 -13.97
N MET A 78 -0.37 1.51 -15.12
CA MET A 78 0.18 0.98 -16.38
C MET A 78 0.42 2.10 -17.39
N SER A 79 1.00 3.23 -16.94
CA SER A 79 1.35 4.43 -17.71
C SER A 79 0.19 5.22 -18.34
N ARG A 80 -0.78 4.55 -18.96
CA ARG A 80 -1.96 5.18 -19.60
C ARG A 80 -3.27 4.84 -18.92
N HIS A 81 -3.33 3.75 -18.16
CA HIS A 81 -4.53 3.26 -17.49
C HIS A 81 -4.17 2.58 -16.17
N PHE A 82 -5.13 2.47 -15.26
CA PHE A 82 -4.97 1.68 -14.04
C PHE A 82 -5.54 0.27 -14.25
N ALA A 83 -4.73 -0.75 -14.00
CA ALA A 83 -5.22 -2.11 -13.88
C ALA A 83 -5.79 -2.28 -12.46
N CYS A 84 -7.10 -2.50 -12.36
CA CYS A 84 -7.79 -2.73 -11.08
C CYS A 84 -8.02 -4.23 -10.90
N HIS A 85 -7.66 -4.75 -9.74
CA HIS A 85 -7.82 -6.16 -9.38
C HIS A 85 -8.43 -6.26 -7.98
N LEU A 86 -9.45 -7.10 -7.82
CA LEU A 86 -9.97 -7.44 -6.49
C LEU A 86 -9.20 -8.64 -5.98
N ILE A 87 -8.65 -8.54 -4.78
CA ILE A 87 -7.85 -9.62 -4.22
C ILE A 87 -8.80 -10.66 -3.63
N GLU A 88 -8.79 -11.87 -4.16
CA GLU A 88 -9.57 -12.97 -3.61
C GLU A 88 -8.94 -13.55 -2.35
N PRO A 89 -9.76 -13.98 -1.37
CA PRO A 89 -9.26 -14.61 -0.16
C PRO A 89 -8.39 -15.85 -0.45
N GLY A 90 -7.26 -15.96 0.25
CA GLY A 90 -6.34 -17.10 0.11
C GLY A 90 -5.56 -17.17 -1.22
N ARG A 91 -5.70 -16.19 -2.12
CA ARG A 91 -4.99 -16.15 -3.41
C ARG A 91 -3.73 -15.27 -3.40
N VAL A 92 -3.33 -14.75 -2.24
CA VAL A 92 -2.16 -13.88 -2.12
C VAL A 92 -1.23 -14.36 -1.03
N ARG A 93 0.07 -14.36 -1.36
CA ARG A 93 1.16 -14.55 -0.40
C ARG A 93 1.90 -13.24 -0.22
N VAL A 94 2.12 -12.86 1.03
CA VAL A 94 2.81 -11.62 1.41
C VAL A 94 3.99 -11.95 2.28
N VAL A 95 5.14 -11.39 1.95
CA VAL A 95 6.38 -11.48 2.74
C VAL A 95 6.93 -10.08 2.92
N SER A 96 7.49 -9.77 4.09
CA SER A 96 8.15 -8.49 4.30
C SER A 96 9.41 -8.37 3.44
N SER A 97 9.61 -7.20 2.82
CA SER A 97 10.85 -6.87 2.11
C SER A 97 12.03 -6.79 3.09
N GLN A 98 13.25 -6.96 2.57
CA GLN A 98 14.50 -6.86 3.34
C GLN A 98 14.68 -5.48 3.99
N THR A 99 14.05 -4.44 3.44
CA THR A 99 14.09 -3.06 3.96
C THR A 99 13.23 -2.86 5.21
N GLY A 100 12.29 -3.76 5.49
CA GLY A 100 11.26 -3.61 6.53
C GLY A 100 10.19 -2.55 6.23
N ARG A 101 10.32 -1.79 5.14
CA ARG A 101 9.34 -0.79 4.67
C ARG A 101 8.57 -1.24 3.42
N GLY A 102 8.92 -2.39 2.86
CA GLY A 102 8.25 -2.96 1.70
C GLY A 102 7.59 -4.31 1.95
N LEU A 103 6.78 -4.72 1.00
CA LEU A 103 6.15 -6.03 0.93
C LEU A 103 6.46 -6.67 -0.42
N VAL A 104 6.89 -7.92 -0.39
CA VAL A 104 6.97 -8.81 -1.55
C VAL A 104 5.64 -9.55 -1.63
N ILE A 105 4.90 -9.32 -2.70
CA ILE A 105 3.54 -9.86 -2.86
C ILE A 105 3.47 -10.74 -4.10
N ASP A 106 3.01 -11.96 -3.88
CA ASP A 106 2.72 -12.94 -4.93
C ASP A 106 1.21 -13.17 -5.04
N PHE A 107 0.64 -12.78 -6.17
CA PHE A 107 -0.73 -13.07 -6.56
C PHE A 107 -0.77 -14.42 -7.30
N LEU A 108 -1.44 -15.40 -6.72
CA LEU A 108 -1.53 -16.77 -7.27
C LEU A 108 -2.48 -16.85 -8.47
N ASP A 109 -3.48 -15.97 -8.49
CA ASP A 109 -4.49 -15.80 -9.54
C ASP A 109 -4.02 -14.85 -10.66
N ALA A 110 -3.19 -13.86 -10.32
CA ALA A 110 -2.70 -12.85 -11.26
C ALA A 110 -1.17 -12.64 -11.18
N PRO A 111 -0.33 -13.60 -11.63
CA PRO A 111 1.13 -13.53 -11.49
C PRO A 111 1.79 -12.29 -12.11
N HIS A 112 1.13 -11.65 -13.09
CA HIS A 112 1.60 -10.43 -13.75
C HIS A 112 1.65 -9.21 -12.82
N HIS A 113 0.98 -9.28 -11.66
CA HIS A 113 0.99 -8.24 -10.63
C HIS A 113 2.02 -8.49 -9.53
N ASN A 114 2.74 -9.61 -9.56
CA ASN A 114 3.74 -9.93 -8.55
C ASN A 114 4.88 -8.92 -8.59
N GLY A 115 5.44 -8.66 -7.40
CA GLY A 115 6.61 -7.80 -7.29
C GLY A 115 6.85 -7.32 -5.87
N ASP A 116 7.85 -6.44 -5.80
CA ASP A 116 8.29 -5.79 -4.57
C ASP A 116 7.68 -4.39 -4.49
N PHE A 117 6.95 -4.15 -3.42
CA PHE A 117 6.22 -2.91 -3.20
C PHE A 117 6.79 -2.21 -1.97
N GLU A 118 7.57 -1.15 -2.20
CA GLU A 118 8.13 -0.31 -1.14
C GLU A 118 7.17 0.83 -0.79
N PHE A 119 7.03 1.11 0.51
CA PHE A 119 6.18 2.17 1.04
C PHE A 119 7.02 3.27 1.68
N ALA A 120 6.44 4.46 1.88
CA ALA A 120 7.17 5.58 2.46
C ALA A 120 7.63 5.26 3.90
N SER A 121 6.84 4.46 4.64
CA SER A 121 7.21 4.02 5.98
C SER A 121 6.79 2.58 6.30
N ALA A 122 7.44 1.97 7.30
CA ALA A 122 7.08 0.65 7.82
C ALA A 122 5.66 0.59 8.41
N LYS A 123 5.10 1.74 8.82
CA LYS A 123 3.71 1.80 9.29
C LYS A 123 2.75 1.53 8.13
N GLU A 124 2.99 2.13 6.98
CA GLU A 124 2.15 1.98 5.80
C GLU A 124 2.20 0.55 5.25
N SER A 125 3.39 -0.05 5.21
CA SER A 125 3.53 -1.46 4.81
C SER A 125 2.81 -2.39 5.79
N ALA A 126 2.88 -2.14 7.09
CA ALA A 126 2.15 -2.93 8.09
C ALA A 126 0.63 -2.80 7.95
N GLU A 127 0.10 -1.62 7.61
CA GLU A 127 -1.32 -1.43 7.34
C GLU A 127 -1.78 -2.26 6.13
N VAL A 128 -1.04 -2.20 5.02
CA VAL A 128 -1.36 -3.00 3.83
C VAL A 128 -1.26 -4.49 4.11
N ALA A 129 -0.22 -4.93 4.82
CA ALA A 129 -0.07 -6.33 5.23
C ALA A 129 -1.27 -6.80 6.06
N LEU A 130 -1.81 -5.95 6.94
CA LEU A 130 -2.99 -6.28 7.74
C LEU A 130 -4.26 -6.42 6.87
N TRP A 131 -4.42 -5.60 5.83
CA TRP A 131 -5.56 -5.72 4.90
C TRP A 131 -5.48 -7.03 4.12
N LEU A 132 -4.29 -7.39 3.66
CA LEU A 132 -4.04 -8.64 2.95
C LEU A 132 -4.20 -9.86 3.87
N LEU A 133 -3.83 -9.74 5.15
CA LEU A 133 -4.07 -10.79 6.15
C LEU A 133 -5.57 -10.97 6.43
N GLY A 134 -6.34 -9.88 6.50
CA GLY A 134 -7.79 -9.95 6.64
C GLY A 134 -8.47 -10.70 5.48
N ASN A 135 -7.82 -10.69 4.31
CA ASN A 135 -8.20 -11.47 3.15
C ASN A 135 -7.69 -12.92 3.20
N TYR A 136 -6.78 -13.28 4.10
CA TYR A 136 -6.23 -14.64 4.16
C TYR A 136 -7.20 -15.64 4.79
N ILE A 137 -8.13 -15.18 5.63
CA ILE A 137 -9.13 -16.03 6.29
C ILE A 137 -10.36 -16.12 5.38
N ALA A 138 -10.49 -17.25 4.67
CA ALA A 138 -11.70 -17.55 3.90
C ALA A 138 -12.92 -17.60 4.85
N GLU A 139 -14.09 -17.14 4.40
CA GLU A 139 -15.35 -17.20 5.17
C GLU A 139 -15.62 -18.56 5.85
N PRO A 140 -15.41 -19.73 5.20
CA PRO A 140 -15.60 -21.03 5.87
C PRO A 140 -14.63 -21.34 7.01
N ASP A 141 -13.51 -20.61 7.12
CA ASP A 141 -12.49 -20.78 8.17
C ASP A 141 -12.69 -19.78 9.33
N LYS A 142 -13.63 -18.83 9.19
CA LYS A 142 -14.05 -17.92 10.28
C LYS A 142 -15.01 -18.58 11.25
N ASP A 143 -15.77 -19.56 10.79
CA ASP A 143 -16.62 -20.37 11.63
C ASP A 143 -15.76 -21.38 12.40
N LEU A 144 -15.33 -20.99 13.61
CA LEU A 144 -14.80 -21.95 14.56
C LEU A 144 -15.83 -23.07 14.72
N PRO A 145 -15.46 -24.36 14.55
CA PRO A 145 -16.41 -25.45 14.76
C PRO A 145 -16.91 -25.38 16.20
N SER A 146 -18.19 -25.02 16.35
CA SER A 146 -18.86 -24.81 17.64
C SER A 146 -19.04 -26.10 18.46
N ASP A 147 -18.52 -27.24 17.97
CA ASP A 147 -18.79 -28.57 18.52
C ASP A 147 -17.60 -29.23 19.24
N HIS A 148 -16.44 -28.56 19.35
CA HIS A 148 -15.37 -29.00 20.24
C HIS A 148 -15.24 -28.09 21.46
N ILE A 149 -16.29 -28.07 22.28
CA ILE A 149 -16.11 -27.87 23.73
C ILE A 149 -15.29 -29.06 24.21
N SER A 150 -13.98 -28.89 24.15
CA SER A 150 -13.01 -29.87 24.61
C SER A 150 -13.38 -30.27 26.03
N ALA A 151 -13.53 -31.59 26.27
CA ALA A 151 -13.86 -32.20 27.56
C ALA A 151 -12.84 -31.91 28.69
N ALA A 152 -11.88 -31.02 28.44
CA ALA A 152 -10.81 -30.61 29.35
C ALA A 152 -11.22 -29.56 30.39
N ASN A 153 -12.43 -29.00 30.33
CA ASN A 153 -12.92 -28.04 31.35
C ASN A 153 -13.95 -28.64 32.32
N LYS A 154 -13.95 -29.97 32.49
CA LYS A 154 -14.64 -30.66 33.58
C LYS A 154 -13.61 -31.22 34.55
N HIS A 155 -13.02 -30.37 35.38
CA HIS A 155 -12.42 -30.80 36.65
C HIS A 155 -12.43 -29.66 37.66
#